data_AF-A0A183CSK5-F1
#
_entry.id   AF-A0A183CSK5-F1
#
_cell.length_a   1.000
_cell.length_b   1.000
_cell.length_c   1.000
_cell.angle_alpha   90.00
_cell.angle_beta   90.00
_cell.angle_gamma   90.00
#
_symmetry.space_group_name_H-M   'P 1'
#
loop_
_entity.id
_entity.type
_entity.pdbx_description
1 polymer ?
#
loop_
_entity_poly.entity_id
_entity_poly.type
_entity_poly.pdbx_seq_one_letter_code
_entity_poly.pdbx_strand_id
1 'polypeptide(L)'
;MKNRPFNLEAFLNVAIPFTERYANFVVINCMAEEKELADSFCGFVEWRMRLQIIFDIDKKGGSIETHLNPNVYRETCDLPSKLVQTTAFRPIFCKVWLLAIVNDSVMPEQLNVMANQFDVTIKKQFINMNHKEILATKTGT
;
A
#
# COMPACT_ATOMS: atom_id res chain seq x y z
N MET A 1 -28.12 -36.68 -13.12
CA MET A 1 -27.34 -35.68 -12.36
C MET A 1 -28.33 -34.82 -11.57
N LYS A 2 -28.25 -34.77 -10.24
CA LYS A 2 -29.14 -33.93 -9.42
C LYS A 2 -28.56 -32.51 -9.39
N ASN A 3 -29.29 -31.54 -9.93
CA ASN A 3 -28.96 -30.12 -9.76
C ASN A 3 -29.07 -29.78 -8.27
N ARG A 4 -27.93 -29.51 -7.62
CA ARG A 4 -27.96 -28.89 -6.29
C ARG A 4 -28.46 -27.45 -6.47
N PRO A 5 -29.46 -26.99 -5.71
CA PRO A 5 -29.87 -25.59 -5.75
C PRO A 5 -28.70 -24.71 -5.30
N PHE A 6 -28.39 -23.69 -6.09
CA PHE A 6 -27.37 -22.68 -5.76
C PHE A 6 -27.84 -21.93 -4.51
N ASN A 7 -27.06 -21.99 -3.42
CA ASN A 7 -27.34 -21.29 -2.18
C ASN A 7 -26.54 -19.97 -2.17
N LEU A 8 -27.25 -18.87 -2.46
CA LEU A 8 -26.68 -17.53 -2.51
C LEU A 8 -26.14 -17.06 -1.14
N GLU A 9 -26.79 -17.40 -0.03
CA GLU A 9 -26.31 -17.03 1.31
C GLU A 9 -25.02 -17.74 1.66
N ALA A 10 -24.88 -19.02 1.32
CA ALA A 10 -23.63 -19.75 1.47
C ALA A 10 -22.53 -19.20 0.54
N PHE A 11 -22.88 -18.74 -0.65
CA PHE A 11 -21.93 -18.10 -1.56
C PHE A 11 -21.42 -16.74 -1.02
N LEU A 12 -22.32 -15.95 -0.43
CA LEU A 12 -21.99 -14.62 0.11
C LEU A 12 -21.28 -14.68 1.47
N ASN A 13 -21.55 -15.70 2.30
CA ASN A 13 -21.05 -15.78 3.68
C ASN A 13 -19.75 -16.61 3.87
N VAL A 14 -19.17 -17.18 2.80
CA VAL A 14 -17.97 -18.04 2.87
C VAL A 14 -16.70 -17.32 2.41
N ALA A 15 -16.66 -16.00 2.53
CA ALA A 15 -15.43 -15.25 2.26
C ALA A 15 -14.50 -15.30 3.48
N ILE A 16 -13.53 -16.21 3.48
CA ILE A 16 -12.41 -16.18 4.43
C ILE A 16 -11.78 -14.78 4.38
N PRO A 17 -11.51 -14.08 5.49
CA PRO A 17 -10.85 -12.77 5.47
C PRO A 17 -9.51 -12.83 4.74
N PHE A 18 -9.17 -11.80 3.94
CA PHE A 18 -7.93 -11.78 3.14
C PHE A 18 -6.67 -12.03 4.00
N THR A 19 -6.63 -11.46 5.20
CA THR A 19 -5.53 -11.63 6.17
C THR A 19 -5.41 -13.05 6.73
N GLU A 20 -6.46 -13.86 6.64
CA GLU A 20 -6.47 -15.26 7.07
C GLU A 20 -6.20 -16.22 5.90
N ARG A 21 -6.24 -15.74 4.65
CA ARG A 21 -6.01 -16.55 3.45
C ARG A 21 -4.53 -16.79 3.15
N TYR A 22 -3.66 -15.84 3.51
CA TYR A 22 -2.25 -15.87 3.16
C TYR A 22 -1.37 -15.79 4.40
N ALA A 23 -0.20 -16.42 4.35
CA ALA A 23 0.75 -16.42 5.48
C ALA A 23 1.70 -15.22 5.45
N ASN A 24 2.02 -14.72 4.24
CA ASN A 24 3.08 -13.73 4.01
C ASN A 24 2.51 -12.47 3.37
N PHE A 25 2.83 -11.31 3.96
CA PHE A 25 2.38 -10.01 3.46
C PHE A 25 3.53 -9.00 3.41
N VAL A 26 3.53 -8.17 2.36
CA VAL A 26 4.22 -6.88 2.36
C VAL A 26 3.20 -5.81 2.72
N VAL A 27 3.49 -5.05 3.78
CA VAL A 27 2.65 -3.94 4.24
C VAL A 27 3.21 -2.64 3.68
N ILE A 28 2.38 -1.89 2.95
CA ILE A 28 2.74 -0.54 2.49
C ILE A 28 1.83 0.44 3.21
N ASN A 29 2.44 1.31 4.01
CA ASN A 29 1.74 2.35 4.76
C ASN A 29 2.18 3.73 4.25
N CYS A 30 1.23 4.47 3.70
CA CYS A 30 1.40 5.85 3.28
C CYS A 30 0.72 6.79 4.28
N MET A 31 1.37 7.88 4.67
CA MET A 31 0.85 8.84 5.65
C MET A 31 1.23 10.28 5.30
N ALA A 32 0.35 11.24 5.61
CA ALA A 32 0.63 12.67 5.56
C ALA A 32 -0.19 13.45 6.60
N GLU A 33 0.23 14.68 6.91
CA GLU A 33 -0.42 15.56 7.90
C GLU A 33 -1.70 16.24 7.36
N GLU A 34 -1.84 16.34 6.03
CA GLU A 34 -2.98 16.99 5.37
C GLU A 34 -3.67 16.02 4.43
N LYS A 35 -5.00 16.15 4.32
CA LYS A 35 -5.82 15.26 3.50
C LYS A 35 -5.43 15.33 2.03
N GLU A 36 -5.33 16.53 1.46
CA GLU A 36 -4.99 16.69 0.04
C GLU A 36 -3.58 16.15 -0.26
N LEU A 37 -2.63 16.38 0.65
CA LEU A 37 -1.28 15.84 0.53
C LEU A 37 -1.26 14.32 0.66
N ALA A 38 -2.05 13.74 1.56
CA ALA A 38 -2.21 12.30 1.68
C ALA A 38 -2.82 11.71 0.41
N ASP A 39 -3.87 12.31 -0.14
CA ASP A 39 -4.49 11.82 -1.37
C ASP A 39 -3.53 11.89 -2.56
N SER A 40 -2.79 13.00 -2.71
CA SER A 40 -1.77 13.15 -3.75
C SER A 40 -0.61 12.16 -3.59
N PHE A 41 0.02 12.12 -2.42
CA PHE A 41 1.16 11.26 -2.16
C PHE A 41 0.78 9.79 -2.18
N CYS A 42 -0.30 9.40 -1.52
CA CYS A 42 -0.74 8.00 -1.49
C CYS A 42 -1.26 7.54 -2.85
N GLY A 43 -1.85 8.43 -3.66
CA GLY A 43 -2.17 8.13 -5.06
C GLY A 43 -0.90 7.89 -5.90
N PHE A 44 0.15 8.68 -5.69
CA PHE A 44 1.45 8.44 -6.31
C PHE A 44 2.06 7.10 -5.89
N VAL A 45 2.03 6.78 -4.59
CA VAL A 45 2.50 5.49 -4.06
C VAL A 45 1.74 4.34 -4.71
N GLU A 46 0.40 4.39 -4.74
CA GLU A 46 -0.45 3.36 -5.35
C GLU A 46 -0.11 3.11 -6.82
N TRP A 47 0.06 4.19 -7.60
CA TRP A 47 0.47 4.10 -8.99
C TRP A 47 1.82 3.38 -9.15
N ARG A 48 2.80 3.74 -8.32
CA ARG A 48 4.14 3.17 -8.40
C ARG A 48 4.24 1.76 -7.83
N MET A 49 3.38 1.39 -6.88
CA MET A 49 3.31 0.03 -6.35
C MET A 49 3.12 -0.99 -7.48
N ARG A 50 2.16 -0.73 -8.38
CA ARG A 50 1.90 -1.59 -9.55
C ARG A 50 3.08 -1.66 -10.50
N LEU A 51 3.77 -0.56 -10.71
CA LEU A 51 4.84 -0.45 -11.72
C LEU A 51 6.23 -0.85 -11.22
N GLN A 52 6.43 -0.99 -9.91
CA GLN A 52 7.73 -1.30 -9.33
C GLN A 52 7.66 -2.54 -8.46
N ILE A 53 7.19 -2.43 -7.21
CA ILE A 53 7.33 -3.53 -6.25
C ILE A 53 6.53 -4.77 -6.66
N ILE A 54 5.31 -4.59 -7.19
CA ILE A 54 4.50 -5.71 -7.67
C ILE A 54 5.19 -6.35 -8.88
N PHE A 55 5.59 -5.53 -9.85
CA PHE A 55 6.29 -5.99 -11.05
C PHE A 55 7.61 -6.71 -10.73
N ASP A 56 8.40 -6.20 -9.77
CA ASP A 56 9.69 -6.77 -9.38
C ASP A 56 9.52 -8.12 -8.69
N ILE A 57 8.51 -8.26 -7.84
CA ILE A 57 8.19 -9.54 -7.18
C ILE A 57 7.68 -10.56 -8.20
N ASP A 58 6.77 -10.16 -9.10
CA ASP A 58 6.28 -11.03 -10.17
C ASP A 58 7.42 -11.52 -11.07
N LYS A 59 8.34 -10.62 -11.44
CA LYS A 59 9.53 -10.95 -12.25
C LYS A 59 10.48 -11.93 -11.55
N LYS A 60 10.49 -11.96 -10.22
CA LYS A 60 11.27 -12.91 -9.40
C LYS A 60 10.56 -14.25 -9.19
N GLY A 61 9.42 -14.46 -9.83
CA GLY A 61 8.61 -15.68 -9.73
C GLY A 61 7.66 -15.69 -8.53
N GLY A 62 7.65 -14.61 -7.74
CA GLY A 62 6.58 -14.38 -6.78
C GLY A 62 5.26 -14.22 -7.52
N SER A 63 4.16 -14.52 -6.85
CA SER A 63 2.82 -14.16 -7.33
C SER A 63 2.17 -13.34 -6.23
N ILE A 64 1.64 -12.18 -6.60
CA ILE A 64 1.02 -11.26 -5.64
C ILE A 64 -0.48 -11.21 -5.84
N GLU A 65 -1.20 -11.29 -4.74
CA GLU A 65 -2.57 -10.78 -4.65
C GLU A 65 -2.60 -9.50 -3.82
N THR A 66 -3.20 -8.45 -4.35
CA THR A 66 -3.24 -7.14 -3.69
C THR A 66 -4.63 -6.84 -3.19
N HIS A 67 -4.77 -6.58 -1.90
CA HIS A 67 -6.01 -6.03 -1.34
C HIS A 67 -5.74 -4.74 -0.59
N LEU A 68 -6.62 -3.76 -0.82
CA LEU A 68 -6.80 -2.61 0.07
C LEU A 68 -7.42 -3.14 1.36
N ASN A 69 -6.61 -3.25 2.42
CA ASN A 69 -7.09 -3.75 3.70
C ASN A 69 -7.17 -2.64 4.74
N PRO A 70 -8.35 -2.45 5.35
CA PRO A 70 -9.57 -2.10 4.66
C PRO A 70 -9.44 -0.70 4.04
N ASN A 71 -10.40 -0.30 3.23
CA ASN A 71 -10.54 1.02 2.61
C ASN A 71 -10.80 2.14 3.65
N VAL A 72 -10.14 2.08 4.80
CA VAL A 72 -10.34 3.02 5.90
C VAL A 72 -9.35 4.14 5.69
N TYR A 73 -9.83 5.18 5.02
CA TYR A 73 -9.32 6.52 5.25
C TYR A 73 -9.51 6.82 6.74
N ARG A 74 -8.46 6.63 7.54
CA ARG A 74 -8.47 6.95 8.97
C ARG A 74 -7.75 8.29 9.15
N GLU A 75 -8.38 9.21 9.88
CA GLU A 75 -7.74 10.43 10.38
C GLU A 75 -6.60 10.13 11.37
N THR A 76 -6.53 8.90 11.87
CA THR A 76 -5.49 8.43 12.77
C THR A 76 -5.07 7.01 12.37
N CYS A 77 -3.98 6.88 11.63
CA CYS A 77 -3.21 5.64 11.71
C CYS A 77 -2.68 5.49 13.14
N ASP A 78 -2.86 4.32 13.76
CA ASP A 78 -2.26 4.03 15.07
C ASP A 78 -0.73 4.03 14.93
N LEU A 79 -0.11 5.19 15.15
CA LEU A 79 1.33 5.33 15.22
C LEU A 79 1.82 4.75 16.54
N PRO A 80 2.99 4.08 16.56
CA PRO A 80 3.64 3.68 17.80
C PRO A 80 3.73 4.88 18.76
N SER A 81 3.23 4.72 19.98
CA SER A 81 3.06 5.81 20.97
C SER A 81 4.33 6.63 21.22
N LYS A 82 5.53 6.06 21.00
CA LYS A 82 6.82 6.76 21.08
C LYS A 82 7.00 7.86 20.02
N LEU A 83 6.34 7.78 18.87
CA LEU A 83 6.36 8.80 17.80
C LEU A 83 5.29 9.88 18.02
N VAL A 84 4.25 9.56 18.79
CA VAL A 84 3.10 10.43 19.09
C VAL A 84 3.41 11.42 20.23
N GLN A 85 4.44 11.14 21.04
CA GLN A 85 4.79 11.95 22.20
C GLN A 85 5.29 13.38 21.87
N THR A 86 5.68 13.67 20.62
CA THR A 86 6.30 14.95 20.26
C THR A 86 5.40 15.94 19.52
N THR A 87 4.21 15.57 19.07
CA THR A 87 3.35 16.48 18.28
C THR A 87 1.91 16.42 18.76
N ALA A 88 1.54 17.40 19.59
CA ALA A 88 0.17 17.64 20.00
C ALA A 88 -0.72 17.91 18.75
N PHE A 89 -1.77 17.11 18.57
CA PHE A 89 -2.97 17.39 17.77
C PHE A 89 -2.81 17.71 16.26
N ARG A 90 -2.16 16.85 15.46
CA ARG A 90 -2.40 16.85 14.00
C ARG A 90 -3.02 15.52 13.56
N PRO A 91 -4.16 15.53 12.84
CA PRO A 91 -4.65 14.31 12.20
C PRO A 91 -3.58 13.83 11.21
N ILE A 92 -3.36 12.51 11.17
CA ILE A 92 -2.43 11.89 10.23
C ILE A 92 -3.27 10.98 9.36
N PHE A 93 -3.46 11.43 8.14
CA PHE A 93 -4.20 10.70 7.12
C PHE A 93 -3.32 9.62 6.54
N CYS A 94 -3.86 8.41 6.44
CA CYS A 94 -3.09 7.29 5.91
C CYS A 94 -3.90 6.36 5.02
N LYS A 95 -3.18 5.64 4.15
CA LYS A 95 -3.67 4.52 3.35
C LYS A 95 -2.71 3.34 3.54
N VAL A 96 -3.28 2.16 3.81
CA VAL A 96 -2.54 0.92 4.01
C VAL A 96 -2.94 -0.09 2.94
N TRP A 97 -1.94 -0.70 2.33
CA TRP A 97 -2.12 -1.80 1.39
C TRP A 97 -1.44 -3.05 1.94
N LEU A 98 -2.11 -4.19 1.74
CA LEU A 98 -1.52 -5.51 1.96
C LEU A 98 -1.30 -6.18 0.61
N LEU A 99 -0.04 -6.52 0.34
CA LEU A 99 0.34 -7.35 -0.79
C LEU A 99 0.60 -8.76 -0.25
N ALA A 100 -0.33 -9.67 -0.48
CA ALA A 100 -0.14 -11.08 -0.15
C ALA A 100 0.81 -11.72 -1.14
N ILE A 101 1.81 -12.44 -0.63
CA ILE A 101 2.73 -13.22 -1.45
C ILE A 101 2.22 -14.65 -1.47
N VAL A 102 1.80 -15.12 -2.64
CA VAL A 102 1.17 -16.43 -2.85
C VAL A 102 2.22 -17.53 -3.05
N ASN A 103 3.38 -17.17 -3.62
CA ASN A 103 4.46 -18.10 -3.92
C ASN A 103 5.76 -17.67 -3.20
N ASP A 104 6.27 -18.54 -2.33
CA ASP A 104 7.45 -18.31 -1.48
C ASP A 104 8.78 -18.47 -2.24
N SER A 105 8.76 -18.49 -3.57
CA SER A 105 9.99 -18.52 -4.38
C SER A 105 10.89 -17.30 -4.15
N VAL A 106 10.33 -16.22 -3.61
CA VAL A 106 11.08 -15.04 -3.16
C VAL A 106 11.35 -15.16 -1.67
N MET A 107 12.63 -15.28 -1.30
CA MET A 107 13.04 -15.36 0.11
C MET A 107 12.66 -14.08 0.87
N PRO A 108 12.30 -14.16 2.16
CA PRO A 108 11.96 -12.99 2.98
C PRO A 108 13.02 -11.88 2.95
N GLU A 109 14.31 -12.22 2.92
CA GLU A 109 15.38 -11.22 2.82
C GLU A 109 15.32 -10.43 1.51
N GLN A 110 14.98 -11.08 0.40
CA GLN A 110 14.83 -10.42 -0.89
C GLN A 110 13.62 -9.49 -0.91
N LEU A 111 12.50 -9.92 -0.31
CA LEU A 111 11.31 -9.07 -0.14
C LEU A 111 11.65 -7.82 0.68
N ASN A 112 12.41 -7.97 1.77
CA ASN A 112 12.85 -6.84 2.58
C ASN A 112 13.75 -5.87 1.79
N VAL A 113 14.70 -6.38 1.01
CA VAL A 113 15.55 -5.54 0.14
C VAL A 113 14.71 -4.78 -0.88
N MET A 114 13.77 -5.44 -1.54
CA MET A 114 12.88 -4.81 -2.53
C MET A 114 11.97 -3.75 -1.89
N ALA A 115 11.40 -4.03 -0.72
CA ALA A 115 10.58 -3.07 0.01
C ALA A 115 11.37 -1.81 0.40
N ASN A 116 12.60 -1.98 0.89
CA ASN A 116 13.47 -0.85 1.24
C ASN A 116 13.89 -0.04 0.01
N GLN A 117 14.21 -0.71 -1.11
CA GLN A 117 14.53 -0.04 -2.37
C GLN A 117 13.32 0.74 -2.92
N PHE A 118 12.13 0.16 -2.83
CA PHE A 118 10.89 0.81 -3.21
C PHE A 118 10.66 2.07 -2.37
N ASP A 119 10.71 1.98 -1.03
CA ASP A 119 10.53 3.11 -0.12
C ASP A 119 11.45 4.29 -0.45
N VAL A 120 12.76 4.03 -0.58
CA VAL A 120 13.75 5.05 -0.91
C VAL A 120 13.50 5.66 -2.30
N THR A 121 13.11 4.84 -3.27
CA THR A 121 12.89 5.29 -4.65
C THR A 121 11.66 6.18 -4.75
N ILE A 122 10.55 5.80 -4.12
CA ILE A 122 9.30 6.56 -4.11
C ILE A 122 9.49 7.94 -3.49
N LYS A 123 10.14 7.99 -2.32
CA LYS A 123 10.44 9.26 -1.64
C LYS A 123 11.25 10.20 -2.54
N LYS A 124 12.32 9.69 -3.18
CA LYS A 124 13.14 10.47 -4.12
C LYS A 124 12.34 10.96 -5.33
N GLN A 125 11.53 10.08 -5.93
CA GLN A 125 10.76 10.42 -7.13
C GLN A 125 9.69 11.47 -6.84
N PHE A 126 8.96 11.34 -5.73
CA PHE A 126 7.94 12.30 -5.33
C PHE A 126 8.51 13.70 -5.08
N ILE A 127 9.62 13.79 -4.33
CA ILE A 127 10.33 15.06 -4.09
C ILE A 127 10.75 15.70 -5.42
N ASN A 128 11.33 14.92 -6.32
CA ASN A 128 11.80 15.41 -7.62
C ASN A 128 10.65 15.88 -8.53
N MET A 129 9.48 15.24 -8.46
CA MET A 129 8.29 15.67 -9.21
C MET A 129 7.77 17.01 -8.69
N ASN A 130 7.56 17.12 -7.37
CA ASN A 130 7.08 18.36 -6.76
C ASN A 130 8.05 19.53 -6.99
N HIS A 131 9.37 19.27 -6.93
CA HIS A 131 10.36 20.31 -7.24
C HIS A 131 10.26 20.80 -8.69
N LYS A 132 10.01 19.91 -9.66
CA LYS A 132 9.83 20.29 -11.07
C LYS A 132 8.55 21.10 -11.28
N GLU A 133 7.46 20.74 -10.61
CA GLU A 133 6.19 21.49 -10.68
C GLU A 133 6.32 22.91 -10.08
N ILE A 134 7.02 23.04 -8.95
CA ILE A 134 7.32 24.35 -8.33
C ILE A 134 8.20 25.21 -9.25
N LEU A 135 9.19 24.62 -9.92
CA LEU A 135 10.03 25.35 -10.86
C LEU A 135 9.25 25.78 -12.11
N ALA A 136 8.41 24.90 -12.66
CA ALA A 136 7.61 25.19 -13.85
C ALA A 136 6.60 26.33 -13.62
N THR A 137 6.01 26.40 -12.42
CA THR A 137 5.11 27.50 -12.02
C THR A 137 5.85 28.83 -11.83
N LYS A 138 7.13 28.81 -11.39
CA LYS A 138 7.95 30.02 -11.24
C LYS A 138 8.50 30.60 -12.55
N THR A 139 8.64 29.78 -13.59
CA THR A 139 9.12 30.22 -14.91
C THR A 139 8.00 30.65 -15.85
N GLY A 140 6.74 30.59 -15.40
CA GLY A 140 5.54 30.89 -16.17
C GLY A 140 4.91 32.28 -15.94
N THR A 141 5.65 33.21 -15.34
CA THR A 141 5.29 34.64 -15.15
C THR A 141 6.44 35.51 -15.60
#